data_AF-A0AAU2JTF9-F1
#
_entry.id   AF-A0AAU2JTF9-F1
#
_cell.length_a   1.000
_cell.length_b   1.000
_cell.length_c   1.000
_cell.angle_alpha   90.00
_cell.angle_beta   90.00
_cell.angle_gamma   90.00
#
_symmetry.space_group_name_H-M   'P 1'
#
loop_
_entity.id
_entity.type
_entity.pdbx_description
1 polymer ?
#
loop_
_entity_poly.entity_id
_entity_poly.type
_entity_poly.pdbx_seq_one_letter_code
_entity_poly.pdbx_strand_id
1 'polypeptide(L)'
;MNRTRTAALTLAAAAVALAPAFGQVATAAQPTAFFQDPSGGEKSMKSVWSKDDMHKVEGQFRFHPGVQYKTVTRPGPSGAPDYERHVPDPKTLAWQPSYEFAWSVSDATLVKKGPTTPKGEHAIVVHAVLRGADRAKVGEVHRELNGKPATGREKIAGGRRIACDTGEYTVEWSVTRSGYGTLTGTLRWDSDCEQYRTAFTAGGQQR
;
A
#
# COMPACT_ATOMS: atom_id res chain seq x y z
N MET A 1 -44.32 28.18 9.15
CA MET A 1 -44.60 29.38 8.33
C MET A 1 -43.31 29.78 7.60
N ASN A 2 -43.45 30.29 6.36
CA ASN A 2 -42.42 30.68 5.35
C ASN A 2 -42.14 29.59 4.29
N ARG A 3 -42.96 29.48 3.24
CA ARG A 3 -43.01 30.21 1.94
C ARG A 3 -41.91 29.79 0.93
N THR A 4 -42.15 28.76 0.10
CA THR A 4 -42.60 28.74 -1.32
C THR A 4 -41.61 29.27 -2.37
N ARG A 5 -41.26 28.44 -3.38
CA ARG A 5 -41.64 28.60 -4.81
C ARG A 5 -40.86 27.64 -5.73
N THR A 6 -41.60 26.74 -6.37
CA THR A 6 -41.17 25.96 -7.53
C THR A 6 -41.52 26.75 -8.78
N ALA A 7 -40.57 26.97 -9.68
CA ALA A 7 -40.82 27.52 -11.01
C ALA A 7 -40.27 26.55 -12.06
N ALA A 8 -41.18 26.02 -12.87
CA ALA A 8 -40.87 25.30 -14.10
C ALA A 8 -40.73 26.31 -15.24
N LEU A 9 -39.72 26.12 -16.10
CA LEU A 9 -39.61 26.75 -17.40
C LEU A 9 -39.29 25.65 -18.41
N THR A 10 -40.21 25.46 -19.34
CA THR A 10 -40.08 24.64 -20.56
C THR A 10 -40.07 25.55 -21.78
N LEU A 11 -39.45 25.04 -22.85
CA LEU A 11 -39.40 25.45 -24.27
C LEU A 11 -37.97 25.86 -24.71
N ALA A 12 -37.42 25.51 -25.87
CA ALA A 12 -37.51 24.46 -26.91
C ALA A 12 -36.73 25.00 -28.16
N ALA A 13 -36.42 24.12 -29.12
CA ALA A 13 -35.88 24.34 -30.49
C ALA A 13 -34.33 24.36 -30.62
N ALA A 14 -33.68 23.34 -31.20
CA ALA A 14 -33.51 22.96 -32.64
C ALA A 14 -32.21 23.57 -33.22
N ALA A 15 -31.34 22.96 -34.07
CA ALA A 15 -31.29 21.69 -34.78
C ALA A 15 -29.85 21.43 -35.32
N VAL A 16 -29.56 20.16 -35.68
CA VAL A 16 -28.65 19.62 -36.73
C VAL A 16 -27.13 19.88 -36.69
N ALA A 17 -26.34 18.79 -36.55
CA ALA A 17 -25.21 18.46 -37.43
C ALA A 17 -24.81 16.97 -37.29
N LEU A 18 -24.35 16.37 -38.39
CA LEU A 18 -24.18 14.93 -38.66
C LEU A 18 -22.90 14.29 -38.07
N ALA A 19 -23.03 13.06 -37.54
CA ALA A 19 -22.08 11.91 -37.49
C ALA A 19 -20.65 12.07 -36.88
N PRO A 20 -19.95 10.99 -36.43
CA PRO A 20 -20.30 9.56 -36.44
C PRO A 20 -20.35 8.91 -35.03
N ALA A 21 -21.14 7.85 -34.92
CA ALA A 21 -21.00 6.87 -33.85
C ALA A 21 -19.75 6.02 -34.12
N PHE A 22 -18.65 6.27 -33.40
CA PHE A 22 -17.62 5.27 -33.12
C PHE A 22 -17.12 5.47 -31.70
N GLY A 23 -17.02 4.36 -30.99
CA GLY A 23 -17.01 4.27 -29.53
C GLY A 23 -16.08 5.24 -28.83
N GLN A 24 -16.58 5.79 -27.72
CA GLN A 24 -15.71 6.10 -26.60
C GLN A 24 -15.02 4.79 -26.21
N VAL A 25 -13.84 4.57 -26.78
CA VAL A 25 -12.84 3.72 -26.15
C VAL A 25 -12.70 4.33 -24.76
N ALA A 26 -13.17 3.61 -23.76
CA ALA A 26 -12.79 3.88 -22.39
C ALA A 26 -11.26 3.78 -22.38
N THR A 27 -10.61 4.92 -22.57
CA THR A 27 -9.17 5.05 -22.36
C THR A 27 -9.00 4.77 -20.88
N ALA A 28 -8.72 3.50 -20.57
CA ALA A 28 -8.32 3.07 -19.26
C ALA A 28 -7.28 4.07 -18.79
N ALA A 29 -7.60 4.77 -17.71
CA ALA A 29 -6.75 5.77 -17.12
C ALA A 29 -5.33 5.22 -17.09
N GLN A 30 -4.44 5.84 -17.86
CA GLN A 30 -3.01 5.67 -17.66
C GLN A 30 -2.78 6.04 -16.19
N PRO A 31 -2.29 5.15 -15.32
CA PRO A 31 -1.97 5.54 -13.97
C PRO A 31 -0.67 6.36 -14.03
N THR A 32 -0.79 7.62 -14.45
CA THR A 32 0.24 8.63 -14.24
C THR A 32 0.23 9.03 -12.77
N ALA A 33 1.44 9.12 -12.21
CA ALA A 33 1.78 9.57 -10.86
C ALA A 33 1.41 8.61 -9.71
N PHE A 34 2.29 7.64 -9.46
CA PHE A 34 2.38 6.95 -8.18
C PHE A 34 2.62 7.97 -7.06
N PHE A 35 1.60 8.20 -6.22
CA PHE A 35 1.67 9.12 -5.10
C PHE A 35 2.86 8.77 -4.19
N GLN A 36 3.76 9.74 -4.07
CA GLN A 36 4.99 9.70 -3.31
C GLN A 36 4.68 9.62 -1.81
N ASP A 37 5.35 8.72 -1.10
CA ASP A 37 5.40 8.71 0.37
C ASP A 37 6.74 9.35 0.82
N PRO A 38 6.72 10.33 1.73
CA PRO A 38 7.93 10.92 2.31
C PRO A 38 8.76 9.94 3.17
N SER A 39 8.24 8.77 3.56
CA SER A 39 8.87 7.85 4.53
C SER A 39 9.70 6.67 3.95
N GLY A 40 10.24 6.81 2.74
CA GLY A 40 11.41 6.00 2.33
C GLY A 40 11.16 4.67 1.61
N GLY A 41 9.98 4.48 1.00
CA GLY A 41 9.72 3.37 0.07
C GLY A 41 10.74 3.24 -1.07
N GLU A 42 10.85 2.06 -1.68
CA GLU A 42 11.61 1.91 -2.93
C GLU A 42 10.84 2.61 -4.07
N LYS A 43 11.32 3.82 -4.43
CA LYS A 43 10.61 4.74 -5.32
C LYS A 43 10.60 4.31 -6.78
N SER A 44 11.54 3.44 -7.17
CA SER A 44 11.69 2.94 -8.53
C SER A 44 11.11 1.54 -8.68
N MET A 45 10.35 1.33 -9.75
CA MET A 45 10.00 -0.01 -10.21
C MET A 45 11.30 -0.75 -10.60
N LYS A 46 11.56 -1.91 -10.00
CA LYS A 46 12.63 -2.81 -10.41
C LYS A 46 12.14 -3.71 -11.53
N SER A 47 13.04 -4.15 -12.40
CA SER A 47 12.71 -5.12 -13.43
C SER A 47 13.82 -6.13 -13.69
N VAL A 48 13.42 -7.32 -14.12
CA VAL A 48 14.29 -8.43 -14.50
C VAL A 48 13.72 -9.10 -15.73
N TRP A 49 14.60 -9.46 -16.65
CA TRP A 49 14.25 -10.28 -17.81
C TRP A 49 14.53 -11.75 -17.49
N SER A 50 13.71 -12.64 -18.03
CA SER A 50 13.99 -14.07 -18.04
C SER A 50 15.24 -14.39 -18.83
N LYS A 51 15.81 -15.58 -18.63
CA LYS A 51 17.06 -16.01 -19.28
C LYS A 51 16.97 -16.07 -20.81
N ASP A 52 15.78 -16.33 -21.34
CA ASP A 52 15.50 -16.32 -22.78
C ASP A 52 15.21 -14.91 -23.33
N ASP A 53 15.20 -13.89 -22.48
CA ASP A 53 14.87 -12.49 -22.77
C ASP A 53 13.46 -12.30 -23.38
N MET A 54 12.58 -13.28 -23.19
CA MET A 54 11.21 -13.26 -23.72
C MET A 54 10.18 -12.78 -22.69
N HIS A 55 10.55 -12.76 -21.41
CA HIS A 55 9.65 -12.38 -20.34
C HIS A 55 10.29 -11.33 -19.46
N LYS A 56 9.49 -10.38 -19.01
CA LYS A 56 9.90 -9.33 -18.08
C LYS A 56 9.01 -9.38 -16.85
N VAL A 57 9.64 -9.35 -15.69
CA VAL A 57 8.97 -9.17 -14.41
C VAL A 57 9.40 -7.82 -13.88
N GLU A 58 8.43 -7.00 -13.52
CA GLU A 58 8.61 -5.73 -12.85
C GLU A 58 7.96 -5.79 -11.47
N GLY A 59 8.55 -5.11 -10.51
CA GLY A 59 8.12 -5.18 -9.12
C GLY A 59 8.47 -3.92 -8.35
N GLN A 60 7.57 -3.56 -7.46
CA GLN A 60 7.74 -2.49 -6.48
C GLN A 60 7.28 -2.98 -5.12
N PHE A 61 7.92 -2.45 -4.08
CA PHE A 61 7.63 -2.79 -2.71
C PHE A 61 7.42 -1.54 -1.86
N ARG A 62 6.42 -1.60 -0.98
CA ARG A 62 6.18 -0.59 0.05
C ARG A 62 6.01 -1.26 1.41
N PHE A 63 6.75 -0.73 2.38
CA PHE A 63 6.63 -1.11 3.77
C PHE A 63 5.74 -0.11 4.51
N HIS A 64 4.86 -0.61 5.37
CA HIS A 64 3.93 0.20 6.15
C HIS A 64 4.13 -0.09 7.65
N PRO A 65 4.86 0.75 8.39
CA PRO A 65 5.03 0.62 9.84
C PRO A 65 3.80 1.17 10.56
N GLY A 66 2.71 0.40 10.59
CA GLY A 66 1.51 0.76 11.35
C GLY A 66 1.77 0.70 12.85
N VAL A 67 0.97 1.41 13.65
CA VAL A 67 1.01 1.35 15.13
C VAL A 67 -0.29 0.75 15.65
N GLN A 68 -0.19 -0.08 16.67
CA GLN A 68 -1.33 -0.65 17.38
C GLN A 68 -1.20 -0.40 18.89
N TYR A 69 -2.32 -0.01 19.51
CA TYR A 69 -2.44 0.21 20.95
C TYR A 69 -3.86 -0.16 21.42
N LYS A 70 -4.00 -0.38 22.72
CA LYS A 70 -5.30 -0.46 23.40
C LYS A 70 -5.58 0.87 24.09
N THR A 71 -6.85 1.11 24.40
CA THR A 71 -7.26 2.21 25.26
C THR A 71 -7.52 1.72 26.68
N VAL A 72 -7.30 2.58 27.67
CA VAL A 72 -7.62 2.34 29.07
C VAL A 72 -8.49 3.48 29.59
N THR A 73 -9.37 3.17 30.53
CA THR A 73 -10.21 4.18 31.18
C THR A 73 -9.39 4.90 32.25
N ARG A 74 -9.24 6.22 32.13
CA ARG A 74 -8.59 7.07 33.13
C ARG A 74 -9.65 7.58 34.13
N PRO A 75 -9.34 7.66 35.44
CA PRO A 75 -10.20 8.33 36.39
C PRO A 75 -10.41 9.79 35.97
N GLY A 76 -11.67 10.19 35.79
CA GLY A 76 -12.08 11.56 35.50
C GLY A 76 -13.02 12.10 36.58
N PRO A 77 -13.35 13.41 36.53
CA PRO A 77 -14.34 14.00 37.43
C PRO A 77 -15.66 13.22 37.38
N SER A 78 -16.36 13.16 38.50
CA SER A 78 -17.70 12.55 38.54
C SER A 78 -18.60 13.22 37.50
N GLY A 79 -19.24 12.44 36.62
CA GLY A 79 -20.11 12.93 35.56
C GLY A 79 -19.48 13.14 34.17
N ALA A 80 -18.16 12.99 33.99
CA ALA A 80 -17.56 13.05 32.65
C ALA A 80 -18.03 11.88 31.76
N PRO A 81 -18.45 12.12 30.49
CA PRO A 81 -18.85 11.09 29.54
C PRO A 81 -17.79 10.00 29.33
N ASP A 82 -18.22 8.75 29.11
CA ASP A 82 -17.30 7.59 29.02
C ASP A 82 -16.28 7.69 27.86
N TYR A 83 -16.65 8.32 26.74
CA TYR A 83 -15.74 8.50 25.60
C TYR A 83 -14.57 9.45 25.91
N GLU A 84 -14.73 10.36 26.88
CA GLU A 84 -13.68 11.28 27.34
C GLU A 84 -12.71 10.61 28.33
N ARG A 85 -13.04 9.39 28.79
CA ARG A 85 -12.23 8.63 29.76
C ARG A 85 -11.28 7.65 29.08
N HIS A 86 -11.48 7.31 27.81
CA HIS A 86 -10.64 6.35 27.10
C HIS A 86 -9.41 7.02 26.50
N VAL A 87 -8.25 6.76 27.10
CA VAL A 87 -6.96 7.25 26.59
C VAL A 87 -6.13 6.08 26.05
N PRO A 88 -5.29 6.29 25.03
CA PRO A 88 -4.33 5.28 24.59
C PRO A 88 -3.45 4.82 25.75
N ASP A 89 -3.24 3.50 25.88
CA ASP A 89 -2.31 2.94 26.86
C ASP A 89 -0.92 2.80 26.24
N PRO A 90 0.07 3.62 26.66
CA PRO A 90 1.42 3.56 26.15
C PRO A 90 2.09 2.20 26.40
N LYS A 91 1.64 1.43 27.41
CA LYS A 91 2.18 0.09 27.70
C LYS A 91 1.80 -0.96 26.65
N THR A 92 0.77 -0.69 25.86
CA THR A 92 0.26 -1.61 24.83
C THR A 92 0.71 -1.24 23.42
N LEU A 93 1.55 -0.21 23.31
CA LEU A 93 2.05 0.33 22.07
C LEU A 93 3.00 -0.67 21.38
N ALA A 94 2.69 -1.00 20.13
CA ALA A 94 3.47 -1.91 19.31
C ALA A 94 3.42 -1.47 17.85
N TRP A 95 4.46 -1.76 17.07
CA TRP A 95 4.33 -1.67 15.62
C TRP A 95 3.58 -2.89 15.08
N GLN A 96 2.77 -2.64 14.05
CA GLN A 96 2.02 -3.62 13.28
C GLN A 96 2.40 -3.46 11.80
N PRO A 97 3.50 -4.07 11.36
CA PRO A 97 3.97 -3.95 9.99
C PRO A 97 2.98 -4.57 8.99
N SER A 98 2.87 -3.95 7.82
CA SER A 98 2.27 -4.55 6.64
C SER A 98 3.12 -4.27 5.40
N TYR A 99 3.01 -5.16 4.42
CA TYR A 99 3.89 -5.26 3.27
C TYR A 99 3.06 -5.18 2.00
N GLU A 100 3.36 -4.26 1.12
CA GLU A 100 2.61 -4.07 -0.11
C GLU A 100 3.52 -4.33 -1.30
N PHE A 101 3.13 -5.31 -2.10
CA PHE A 101 3.83 -5.73 -3.31
C PHE A 101 3.01 -5.28 -4.51
N ALA A 102 3.66 -4.67 -5.49
CA ALA A 102 3.09 -4.44 -6.80
C ALA A 102 3.94 -5.17 -7.84
N TRP A 103 3.30 -5.71 -8.87
CA TRP A 103 3.97 -6.44 -9.95
C TRP A 103 3.39 -6.10 -11.31
N SER A 104 4.22 -6.29 -12.33
CA SER A 104 3.82 -6.37 -13.73
C SER A 104 4.61 -7.51 -14.38
N VAL A 105 3.91 -8.44 -15.01
CA VAL A 105 4.49 -9.54 -15.77
C VAL A 105 4.14 -9.29 -17.22
N SER A 106 5.14 -9.24 -18.09
CA SER A 106 4.92 -8.97 -19.50
C SER A 106 5.77 -9.87 -20.38
N ASP A 107 5.21 -10.25 -21.52
CA ASP A 107 5.88 -11.09 -22.51
C ASP A 107 6.29 -10.22 -23.70
N ALA A 108 7.48 -10.48 -24.24
CA ALA A 108 7.98 -9.84 -25.45
C ALA A 108 7.22 -10.37 -26.67
N THR A 109 6.72 -9.46 -27.49
CA THR A 109 5.74 -9.80 -28.53
C THR A 109 6.35 -10.41 -29.80
N LEU A 110 7.60 -10.08 -30.15
CA LEU A 110 8.19 -10.45 -31.45
C LEU A 110 9.70 -10.75 -31.42
N VAL A 111 10.45 -10.10 -30.52
CA VAL A 111 11.92 -10.23 -30.42
C VAL A 111 12.34 -10.16 -28.96
N LYS A 112 13.51 -10.76 -28.66
CA LYS A 112 14.13 -10.66 -27.33
C LYS A 112 14.25 -9.21 -26.89
N LYS A 113 13.83 -8.90 -25.66
CA LYS A 113 13.76 -7.53 -25.11
C LYS A 113 12.96 -6.52 -25.96
N GLY A 114 12.05 -7.00 -26.81
CA GLY A 114 11.17 -6.17 -27.62
C GLY A 114 10.01 -5.54 -26.82
N PRO A 115 9.07 -4.86 -27.50
CA PRO A 115 7.86 -4.35 -26.86
C PRO A 115 7.13 -5.46 -26.11
N THR A 116 6.86 -5.22 -24.83
CA THR A 116 6.20 -6.19 -23.97
C THR A 116 4.76 -5.83 -23.71
N THR A 117 3.89 -6.83 -23.55
CA THR A 117 2.49 -6.60 -23.16
C THR A 117 2.15 -7.41 -21.91
N PRO A 118 1.60 -6.79 -20.85
CA PRO A 118 1.10 -7.53 -19.70
C PRO A 118 -0.18 -8.28 -20.09
N LYS A 119 -0.18 -9.62 -19.94
CA LYS A 119 -1.35 -10.44 -20.27
C LYS A 119 -1.36 -11.74 -19.47
N GLY A 120 -2.57 -12.20 -19.14
CA GLY A 120 -2.79 -13.53 -18.56
C GLY A 120 -2.82 -13.52 -17.04
N GLU A 121 -2.94 -14.73 -16.51
CA GLU A 121 -2.89 -15.01 -15.07
C GLU A 121 -1.62 -15.75 -14.72
N HIS A 122 -1.06 -15.42 -13.57
CA HIS A 122 0.24 -15.89 -13.14
C HIS A 122 0.21 -16.31 -11.67
N ALA A 123 1.01 -17.33 -11.36
CA ALA A 123 1.38 -17.63 -9.98
C ALA A 123 2.55 -16.72 -9.58
N ILE A 124 2.30 -15.84 -8.62
CA ILE A 124 3.28 -14.89 -8.09
C ILE A 124 3.59 -15.27 -6.65
N VAL A 125 4.86 -15.46 -6.33
CA VAL A 125 5.32 -15.68 -4.95
C VAL A 125 5.90 -14.38 -4.44
N VAL A 126 5.35 -13.87 -3.35
CA VAL A 126 5.83 -12.67 -2.66
C VAL A 126 6.38 -13.03 -1.30
N HIS A 127 7.50 -12.39 -0.95
CA HIS A 127 8.19 -12.65 0.30
C HIS A 127 8.76 -11.35 0.85
N ALA A 128 8.64 -11.14 2.16
CA ALA A 128 9.37 -10.08 2.84
C ALA A 128 9.80 -10.52 4.24
N VAL A 129 10.98 -10.10 4.64
CA VAL A 129 11.59 -10.38 5.94
C VAL A 129 11.96 -9.05 6.57
N LEU A 130 11.42 -8.78 7.76
CA LEU A 130 11.86 -7.67 8.60
C LEU A 130 12.93 -8.17 9.57
N ARG A 131 14.08 -7.50 9.55
CA ARG A 131 15.22 -7.78 10.41
C ARG A 131 15.51 -6.60 11.32
N GLY A 132 15.84 -6.89 12.57
CA GLY A 132 16.36 -5.89 13.52
C GLY A 132 17.82 -5.53 13.25
N ALA A 133 18.38 -4.64 14.06
CA ALA A 133 19.76 -4.16 13.96
C ALA A 133 20.81 -5.28 14.07
N ASP A 134 20.53 -6.32 14.86
CA ASP A 134 21.35 -7.53 14.99
C ASP A 134 21.18 -8.52 13.81
N ARG A 135 20.42 -8.13 12.78
CA ARG A 135 19.99 -8.94 11.63
C ARG A 135 19.08 -10.11 11.99
N ALA A 136 18.64 -10.23 13.25
CA ALA A 136 17.69 -11.25 13.65
C ALA A 136 16.33 -10.99 12.97
N LYS A 137 15.68 -12.09 12.58
CA LYS A 137 14.38 -12.04 11.93
C LYS A 137 13.30 -11.72 12.95
N VAL A 138 12.72 -10.53 12.87
CA VAL A 138 11.64 -10.09 13.75
C VAL A 138 10.26 -10.33 13.14
N GLY A 139 10.16 -10.39 11.80
CA GLY A 139 8.93 -10.69 11.08
C GLY A 139 9.19 -11.25 9.68
N GLU A 140 8.25 -12.03 9.17
CA GLU A 140 8.33 -12.60 7.83
C GLU A 140 6.94 -12.84 7.26
N VAL A 141 6.79 -12.56 5.97
CA VAL A 141 5.63 -12.96 5.19
C VAL A 141 6.09 -13.72 3.96
N HIS A 142 5.43 -14.84 3.70
CA HIS A 142 5.58 -15.61 2.48
C HIS A 142 4.19 -15.99 1.99
N ARG A 143 3.87 -15.63 0.75
CA ARG A 143 2.58 -15.92 0.13
C ARG A 143 2.75 -16.28 -1.34
N GLU A 144 2.10 -17.37 -1.71
CA GLU A 144 1.87 -17.73 -3.11
C GLU A 144 0.50 -17.21 -3.53
N LEU A 145 0.48 -16.40 -4.58
CA LEU A 145 -0.68 -15.74 -5.13
C LEU A 145 -0.98 -16.35 -6.50
N ASN A 146 -1.86 -17.35 -6.50
CA ASN A 146 -2.27 -18.07 -7.71
C ASN A 146 -3.41 -17.36 -8.44
N GLY A 147 -3.45 -17.49 -9.77
CA GLY A 147 -4.50 -16.90 -10.61
C GLY A 147 -4.52 -15.36 -10.60
N LYS A 148 -3.39 -14.71 -10.32
CA LYS A 148 -3.33 -13.25 -10.26
C LYS A 148 -3.13 -12.67 -11.66
N PRO A 149 -3.75 -11.53 -11.99
CA PRO A 149 -3.51 -10.86 -13.26
C PRO A 149 -2.05 -10.46 -13.44
N ALA A 150 -1.63 -10.33 -14.70
CA ALA A 150 -0.30 -9.87 -15.12
C ALA A 150 0.16 -8.59 -14.40
N THR A 151 -0.75 -7.65 -14.13
CA THR A 151 -0.46 -6.47 -13.31
C THR A 151 -1.34 -6.49 -12.08
N GLY A 152 -0.75 -6.26 -10.91
CA GLY A 152 -1.51 -6.27 -9.66
C GLY A 152 -0.76 -5.68 -8.48
N ARG A 153 -1.48 -5.59 -7.37
CA ARG A 153 -0.97 -5.11 -6.09
C ARG A 153 -1.65 -5.86 -4.96
N GLU A 154 -0.88 -6.25 -3.95
CA GLU A 154 -1.37 -6.98 -2.78
C GLU A 154 -0.73 -6.41 -1.51
N LYS A 155 -1.56 -6.05 -0.54
CA LYS A 155 -1.12 -5.65 0.80
C LYS A 155 -1.32 -6.81 1.76
N ILE A 156 -0.23 -7.27 2.36
CA ILE A 156 -0.17 -8.43 3.24
C ILE A 156 0.17 -7.96 4.65
N ALA A 157 -0.65 -8.35 5.62
CA ALA A 157 -0.36 -8.08 7.03
C ALA A 157 0.87 -8.90 7.48
N GLY A 158 1.75 -8.29 8.27
CA GLY A 158 2.94 -8.96 8.79
C GLY A 158 2.66 -10.03 9.85
N GLY A 159 1.43 -10.08 10.38
CA GLY A 159 0.97 -11.12 11.31
C GLY A 159 1.61 -11.08 12.70
N ARG A 160 2.70 -10.32 12.88
CA ARG A 160 3.43 -10.20 14.14
C ARG A 160 3.52 -8.75 14.57
N ARG A 161 3.20 -8.52 15.84
CA ARG A 161 3.48 -7.26 16.53
C ARG A 161 4.94 -7.25 16.93
N ILE A 162 5.61 -6.13 16.71
CA ILE A 162 6.98 -5.91 17.17
C ILE A 162 6.96 -4.80 18.23
N ALA A 163 7.95 -4.81 19.12
CA ALA A 163 8.06 -3.80 20.16
C ALA A 163 8.08 -2.41 19.52
N CYS A 164 7.33 -1.46 20.08
CA CYS A 164 7.43 -0.07 19.64
C CYS A 164 8.70 0.53 20.25
N ASP A 165 9.82 0.32 19.57
CA ASP A 165 11.14 0.80 19.92
C ASP A 165 11.66 1.82 18.89
N THR A 166 12.80 2.42 19.22
CA THR A 166 13.56 3.30 18.34
C THR A 166 14.84 2.57 17.96
N GLY A 167 15.05 2.37 16.65
CA GLY A 167 16.17 1.57 16.16
C GLY A 167 16.16 1.37 14.66
N GLU A 168 17.25 0.78 14.15
CA GLU A 168 17.40 0.51 12.72
C GLU A 168 16.84 -0.88 12.38
N TYR A 169 16.02 -0.92 11.34
CA TYR A 169 15.46 -2.14 10.78
C TYR A 169 15.76 -2.22 9.29
N THR A 170 15.76 -3.45 8.78
CA THR A 170 15.92 -3.73 7.36
C THR A 170 14.82 -4.67 6.88
N VAL A 171 14.16 -4.30 5.80
CA VAL A 171 13.17 -5.11 5.11
C VAL A 171 13.79 -5.67 3.83
N GLU A 172 14.04 -6.96 3.82
CA GLU A 172 14.36 -7.71 2.61
C GLU A 172 13.05 -8.13 1.94
N TRP A 173 12.95 -8.00 0.63
CA TRP A 173 11.73 -8.36 -0.09
C TRP A 173 12.05 -9.06 -1.42
N SER A 174 11.12 -9.87 -1.90
CA SER A 174 11.15 -10.44 -3.23
C SER A 174 9.77 -10.62 -3.86
N VAL A 175 9.75 -10.56 -5.19
CA VAL A 175 8.62 -10.93 -6.05
C VAL A 175 9.14 -11.93 -7.06
N THR A 176 8.59 -13.14 -7.05
CA THR A 176 9.00 -14.24 -7.90
C THR A 176 7.86 -14.66 -8.80
N ARG A 177 8.14 -14.77 -10.10
CA ARG A 177 7.30 -15.48 -11.05
C ARG A 177 8.06 -16.71 -11.53
N SER A 178 7.60 -17.89 -11.12
CA SER A 178 8.22 -19.16 -11.49
C SER A 178 8.33 -19.30 -13.00
N GLY A 179 9.53 -19.68 -13.46
CA GLY A 179 9.88 -19.76 -14.88
C GLY A 179 10.38 -18.45 -15.49
N TYR A 180 10.06 -17.29 -14.92
CA TYR A 180 10.43 -15.99 -15.48
C TYR A 180 11.60 -15.38 -14.72
N GLY A 181 11.49 -15.29 -13.39
CA GLY A 181 12.56 -14.74 -12.56
C GLY A 181 12.11 -14.29 -11.18
N THR A 182 13.09 -13.83 -10.40
CA THR A 182 12.91 -13.29 -9.05
C THR A 182 13.50 -11.89 -8.98
N LEU A 183 12.69 -10.94 -8.55
CA LEU A 183 13.12 -9.61 -8.15
C LEU A 183 13.36 -9.59 -6.65
N THR A 184 14.44 -8.95 -6.23
CA THR A 184 14.76 -8.74 -4.82
C THR A 184 15.05 -7.28 -4.52
N GLY A 185 14.86 -6.90 -3.26
CA GLY A 185 15.27 -5.60 -2.78
C GLY A 185 15.42 -5.56 -1.28
N THR A 186 15.96 -4.43 -0.83
CA THR A 186 16.23 -4.16 0.56
C THR A 186 15.82 -2.73 0.83
N LEU A 187 15.09 -2.51 1.92
CA LEU A 187 14.65 -1.20 2.37
C LEU A 187 15.04 -1.02 3.83
N ARG A 188 15.75 0.07 4.13
CA ARG A 188 16.06 0.45 5.50
C ARG A 188 14.88 1.21 6.08
N TRP A 189 14.56 0.94 7.34
CA TRP A 189 13.56 1.65 8.11
C TRP A 189 14.14 1.99 9.48
N ASP A 190 14.25 3.27 9.78
CA ASP A 190 14.60 3.74 11.12
C ASP A 190 13.27 3.92 11.89
N SER A 191 13.03 3.05 12.87
CA SER A 191 11.85 3.16 13.73
C SER A 191 12.06 4.29 14.73
N ASP A 192 11.02 5.10 14.92
CA ASP A 192 10.98 6.08 16.00
C ASP A 192 9.61 5.99 16.70
N CYS A 193 9.63 5.39 17.88
CA CYS A 193 8.42 5.24 18.69
C CYS A 193 8.22 6.41 19.67
N GLU A 194 9.24 7.26 19.87
CA GLU A 194 9.19 8.31 20.89
C GLU A 194 8.11 9.35 20.61
N GLN A 195 7.84 9.62 19.32
CA GLN A 195 6.71 10.47 18.92
C GLN A 195 5.36 9.93 19.44
N TYR A 196 5.13 8.62 19.32
CA TYR A 196 3.89 7.99 19.78
C TYR A 196 3.81 7.89 21.30
N ARG A 197 4.94 7.58 21.97
CA ARG A 197 5.01 7.57 23.44
C ARG A 197 4.73 8.95 24.04
N THR A 198 5.28 10.01 23.44
CA THR A 198 5.04 11.39 23.87
C THR A 198 3.56 11.76 23.72
N ALA A 199 2.96 11.45 22.56
CA ALA A 199 1.55 11.70 22.32
C ALA A 199 0.62 10.96 23.31
N PHE A 200 1.02 9.79 23.82
CA PHE A 200 0.17 8.94 24.67
C PHE A 200 0.39 9.18 26.17
N THR A 201 1.54 9.73 26.55
CA THR A 201 1.84 10.14 27.93
C THR A 201 1.34 11.55 28.23
N ALA A 202 1.37 12.45 27.24
CA ALA A 202 0.74 13.75 27.31
C ALA A 202 -0.79 13.62 27.22
N GLY A 203 -1.45 13.29 28.34
CA GLY A 203 -2.82 13.73 28.51
C GLY A 203 -2.82 15.24 28.30
N GLY A 204 -3.54 15.72 27.29
CA GLY A 204 -3.49 17.12 26.85
C GLY A 204 -3.50 18.10 28.01
N GLN A 205 -2.32 18.65 28.34
CA GLN A 205 -2.27 19.99 28.90
C GLN A 205 -2.47 20.94 27.73
N GLN A 206 -3.74 21.10 27.33
CA GLN A 206 -4.15 22.44 26.93
C GLN A 206 -4.00 23.30 28.18
N ARG A 207 -2.90 24.05 28.24
CA ARG A 207 -2.86 25.32 28.96
C ARG A 207 -3.55 26.36 28.11
#